data_AF-A0A2D3RJ14-F1
#
_entry.id   AF-A0A2D3RJ14-F1
#
_cell.length_a   1.000
_cell.length_b   1.000
_cell.length_c   1.000
_cell.angle_alpha   90.00
_cell.angle_beta   90.00
_cell.angle_gamma   90.00
#
_symmetry.space_group_name_H-M   'P 1'
#
loop_
_entity.id
_entity.type
_entity.pdbx_description
1 polymer ?
#
loop_
_entity_poly.entity_id
_entity_poly.type
_entity_poly.pdbx_seq_one_letter_code
_entity_poly.pdbx_strand_id
1 'polypeptide(L)'
;MQGEQQRRGHVRLGDGRRESFRMVDFDKTLTVAINRYLLFVGNGATGTVPEPCAECTLCPWRDHCSKLWEENDHLSQICGLGKLQAQKLREAGIETAADLAAASDDTRIPHMAPVTFTKFLAQARLQQARKDGGKPVVEPLPQEESRGFAMLPEPHPADLVFDLEGDPLEEGGLDYLWGVHYSDGGKPDFRFRWGHDHSAERLAFEDTLDWMPNHLRSNLGAHVYHYAPYKITSLRRLSTLHASREEELDGLLRQRRFVDLYDVLRQAVRTSEPILSLKATSKDSPSQTDQNPIQGF
;
A
#
# COMPACT_ATOMS: atom_id res chain seq x y z
N MET A 1 20.45 -35.72 -23.27
CA MET A 1 19.62 -36.54 -22.37
C MET A 1 18.66 -35.62 -21.63
N GLN A 2 17.42 -35.52 -22.10
CA GLN A 2 16.29 -35.07 -21.30
C GLN A 2 15.53 -36.35 -20.90
N GLY A 3 15.17 -36.51 -19.62
CA GLY A 3 14.36 -37.65 -19.15
C GLY A 3 14.89 -38.46 -17.97
N GLU A 4 16.09 -38.17 -17.42
CA GLU A 4 16.48 -38.78 -16.14
C GLU A 4 15.83 -38.04 -14.97
N GLN A 5 15.16 -38.80 -14.09
CA GLN A 5 14.50 -38.26 -12.91
C GLN A 5 15.56 -37.64 -11.99
N GLN A 6 15.44 -36.33 -11.76
CA GLN A 6 16.37 -35.57 -10.92
C GLN A 6 16.39 -36.18 -9.52
N ARG A 7 17.54 -36.70 -9.07
CA ARG A 7 17.64 -37.35 -7.76
C ARG A 7 17.55 -36.35 -6.60
N ARG A 8 17.94 -35.10 -6.84
CA ARG A 8 17.91 -34.03 -5.83
C ARG A 8 17.33 -32.74 -6.39
N GLY A 9 16.47 -32.12 -5.59
CA GLY A 9 16.00 -30.75 -5.76
C GLY A 9 16.77 -29.84 -4.83
N HIS A 10 16.98 -28.60 -5.25
CA HIS A 10 17.72 -27.64 -4.45
C HIS A 10 16.89 -26.38 -4.29
N VAL A 11 16.73 -25.97 -3.05
CA VAL A 11 16.10 -24.69 -2.71
C VAL A 11 17.21 -23.83 -2.15
N ARG A 12 17.43 -22.68 -2.78
CA ARG A 12 18.16 -21.61 -2.13
C ARG A 12 17.16 -20.96 -1.17
N LEU A 13 17.45 -21.03 0.12
CA LEU A 13 16.60 -20.49 1.17
C LEU A 13 16.59 -18.97 1.12
N GLY A 14 16.03 -18.36 2.18
CA GLY A 14 16.06 -16.95 2.51
C GLY A 14 17.32 -16.50 3.29
N ASP A 15 18.40 -17.27 3.30
CA ASP A 15 19.70 -16.88 3.87
C ASP A 15 20.90 -17.26 2.97
N GLY A 16 20.66 -17.45 1.67
CA GLY A 16 21.64 -17.82 0.65
C GLY A 16 22.08 -19.28 0.70
N ARG A 17 21.75 -20.03 1.76
CA ARG A 17 22.07 -21.45 1.88
C ARG A 17 21.29 -22.26 0.86
N ARG A 18 21.97 -23.24 0.29
CA ARG A 18 21.37 -24.21 -0.62
C ARG A 18 21.00 -25.46 0.16
N GLU A 19 19.71 -25.60 0.47
CA GLU A 19 19.18 -26.85 0.99
C GLU A 19 18.97 -27.85 -0.14
N SER A 20 19.31 -29.11 0.13
CA SER A 20 19.29 -30.18 -0.86
C SER A 20 18.36 -31.29 -0.42
N PHE A 21 17.28 -31.45 -1.16
CA PHE A 21 16.21 -32.39 -0.88
C PHE A 21 16.29 -33.57 -1.85
N ARG A 22 15.98 -34.78 -1.40
CA ARG A 22 15.83 -35.91 -2.34
C ARG A 22 14.46 -35.80 -2.96
N MET A 23 14.38 -35.81 -4.29
CA MET A 23 13.08 -35.66 -4.96
C MET A 23 12.13 -36.83 -4.66
N VAL A 24 12.67 -38.02 -4.35
CA VAL A 24 11.89 -39.20 -3.93
C VAL A 24 11.05 -38.93 -2.67
N ASP A 25 11.48 -38.01 -1.81
CA ASP A 25 10.74 -37.64 -0.59
C ASP A 25 9.46 -36.84 -0.92
N PHE A 26 9.41 -36.21 -2.10
CA PHE A 26 8.30 -35.37 -2.57
C PHE A 26 7.51 -35.99 -3.72
N ASP A 27 8.05 -37.02 -4.38
CA ASP A 27 7.53 -37.60 -5.62
C ASP A 27 6.03 -37.91 -5.52
N LYS A 28 5.62 -38.65 -4.49
CA LYS A 28 4.20 -38.98 -4.29
C LYS A 28 3.32 -37.73 -4.13
N THR A 29 3.72 -36.79 -3.27
CA THR A 29 2.92 -35.58 -2.99
C THR A 29 2.84 -34.68 -4.21
N LEU A 30 3.96 -34.49 -4.91
CA LEU A 30 4.04 -33.67 -6.11
C LEU A 30 3.25 -34.30 -7.25
N THR A 31 3.39 -35.61 -7.48
CA THR A 31 2.60 -36.34 -8.48
C THR A 31 1.10 -36.21 -8.19
N VAL A 32 0.67 -36.40 -6.93
CA VAL A 32 -0.76 -36.23 -6.56
C VAL A 32 -1.22 -34.79 -6.79
N ALA A 33 -0.43 -33.79 -6.41
CA ALA A 33 -0.77 -32.38 -6.59
C ALA A 33 -0.86 -31.98 -8.07
N ILE A 34 0.13 -32.39 -8.89
CA ILE A 34 0.16 -32.17 -10.33
C ILE A 34 -1.02 -32.88 -10.99
N ASN A 35 -1.26 -34.16 -10.68
CA ASN A 35 -2.37 -34.90 -11.26
C ASN A 35 -3.71 -34.28 -10.88
N ARG A 36 -3.90 -33.85 -9.63
CA ARG A 36 -5.11 -33.15 -9.20
C ARG A 36 -5.31 -31.85 -9.98
N TYR A 37 -4.25 -31.07 -10.15
CA TYR A 37 -4.30 -29.81 -10.91
C TYR A 37 -4.59 -30.06 -12.40
N LEU A 38 -3.88 -30.99 -13.04
CA LEU A 38 -4.09 -31.33 -14.44
C LEU A 38 -5.45 -31.97 -14.69
N LEU A 39 -5.98 -32.78 -13.75
CA LEU A 39 -7.35 -33.28 -13.80
C LEU A 39 -8.36 -32.14 -13.67
N PHE A 40 -8.13 -31.20 -12.74
CA PHE A 40 -8.98 -30.02 -12.61
C PHE A 40 -9.03 -29.21 -13.92
N VAL A 41 -7.88 -28.91 -14.51
CA VAL A 41 -7.79 -28.23 -15.81
C VAL A 41 -8.40 -29.07 -16.94
N GLY A 42 -8.04 -30.34 -17.02
CA GLY A 42 -8.46 -31.28 -18.07
C GLY A 42 -9.96 -31.61 -18.04
N ASN A 43 -10.60 -31.50 -16.87
CA ASN A 43 -12.05 -31.61 -16.72
C ASN A 43 -12.80 -30.32 -17.12
N GLY A 44 -12.13 -29.38 -17.78
CA GLY A 44 -12.74 -28.14 -18.23
C GLY A 44 -13.04 -27.21 -17.05
N ALA A 45 -12.03 -26.91 -16.24
CA ALA A 45 -12.14 -25.90 -15.20
C ALA A 45 -12.78 -24.62 -15.76
N THR A 46 -14.00 -24.34 -15.30
CA THR A 46 -14.82 -23.20 -15.71
C THR A 46 -15.26 -22.43 -14.48
N GLY A 47 -15.51 -21.14 -14.63
CA GLY A 47 -15.97 -20.28 -13.54
C GLY A 47 -14.88 -19.81 -12.57
N THR A 48 -13.59 -19.93 -12.90
CA THR A 48 -12.55 -19.24 -12.12
C THR A 48 -12.49 -17.79 -12.54
N VAL A 49 -12.67 -16.89 -11.58
CA VAL A 49 -12.57 -15.44 -11.78
C VAL A 49 -11.37 -14.89 -10.99
N PRO A 50 -10.60 -13.95 -11.55
CA PRO A 50 -9.51 -13.33 -10.82
C PRO A 50 -10.07 -12.47 -9.68
N GLU A 51 -9.51 -12.64 -8.48
CA GLU A 51 -9.82 -11.82 -7.31
C GLU A 51 -8.53 -11.16 -6.82
N PRO A 52 -8.52 -9.86 -6.49
CA PRO A 52 -7.34 -9.22 -5.94
C PRO A 52 -6.86 -9.93 -4.67
N CYS A 53 -5.54 -10.10 -4.57
CA CYS A 53 -4.88 -10.75 -3.44
C CYS A 53 -3.55 -10.04 -3.09
N ALA A 54 -2.91 -10.47 -1.99
CA ALA A 54 -1.68 -9.85 -1.49
C ALA A 54 -0.51 -9.99 -2.47
N GLU A 55 -0.53 -11.06 -3.28
CA GLU A 55 0.53 -11.41 -4.22
C GLU A 55 0.41 -10.65 -5.55
N CYS A 56 -0.67 -9.89 -5.78
CA CYS A 56 -0.89 -9.18 -7.05
C CYS A 56 0.27 -8.24 -7.42
N THR A 57 0.96 -7.64 -6.46
CA THR A 57 2.08 -6.71 -6.69
C THR A 57 3.25 -7.36 -7.45
N LEU A 58 3.51 -8.65 -7.20
CA LEU A 58 4.59 -9.41 -7.82
C LEU A 58 4.07 -10.43 -8.86
N CYS A 59 2.77 -10.40 -9.15
CA CYS A 59 2.12 -11.41 -9.99
C CYS A 59 2.37 -11.14 -11.48
N PRO A 60 2.93 -12.10 -12.25
CA PRO A 60 3.12 -11.96 -13.69
C PRO A 60 1.80 -11.81 -14.48
N TRP A 61 0.67 -12.20 -13.89
CA TRP A 61 -0.66 -12.14 -14.51
C TRP A 61 -1.43 -10.87 -14.17
N ARG A 62 -0.83 -9.93 -13.42
CA ARG A 62 -1.51 -8.72 -12.93
C ARG A 62 -2.19 -7.93 -14.05
N ASP A 63 -1.52 -7.74 -15.17
CA ASP A 63 -2.08 -6.97 -16.30
C ASP A 63 -3.27 -7.69 -16.94
N HIS A 64 -3.21 -9.02 -17.02
CA HIS A 64 -4.32 -9.82 -17.52
C HIS A 64 -5.53 -9.73 -16.57
N CYS A 65 -5.32 -9.91 -15.26
CA CYS A 65 -6.38 -9.78 -14.27
C CYS A 65 -6.97 -8.36 -14.25
N SER A 66 -6.13 -7.31 -14.38
CA SER A 66 -6.59 -5.92 -14.37
C SER A 66 -7.52 -5.62 -15.53
N LYS A 67 -7.20 -6.09 -16.74
CA LYS A 67 -8.09 -5.98 -17.91
C LYS A 67 -9.42 -6.68 -17.67
N LEU A 68 -9.39 -7.90 -17.13
CA LEU A 68 -10.62 -8.62 -16.81
C LEU A 68 -11.47 -7.88 -15.76
N TRP A 69 -10.85 -7.24 -14.77
CA TRP A 69 -11.60 -6.46 -13.78
C TRP A 69 -12.21 -5.19 -14.37
N GLU A 70 -11.54 -4.55 -15.32
CA GLU A 70 -12.08 -3.41 -16.04
C GLU A 70 -13.24 -3.82 -16.97
N GLU A 71 -13.04 -4.87 -17.78
CA GLU A 71 -14.03 -5.39 -18.73
C GLU A 71 -15.31 -5.89 -18.05
N ASN A 72 -15.19 -6.55 -16.90
CA ASN A 72 -16.32 -7.08 -16.14
C ASN A 72 -16.87 -6.11 -15.09
N ASP A 73 -16.39 -4.86 -15.09
CA ASP A 73 -16.78 -3.83 -14.12
C ASP A 73 -16.73 -4.30 -12.65
N HIS A 74 -15.65 -5.01 -12.32
CA HIS A 74 -15.49 -5.71 -11.06
C HIS A 74 -15.48 -4.74 -9.87
N LEU A 75 -16.15 -5.11 -8.77
CA LEU A 75 -16.25 -4.29 -7.55
C LEU A 75 -14.91 -3.83 -6.99
N SER A 76 -13.82 -4.58 -7.20
CA SER A 76 -12.48 -4.17 -6.75
C SER A 76 -11.96 -2.88 -7.39
N GLN A 77 -12.61 -2.39 -8.45
CA GLN A 77 -12.31 -1.09 -9.05
C GLN A 77 -12.77 0.08 -8.16
N ILE A 78 -13.65 -0.17 -7.19
CA ILE A 78 -14.10 0.84 -6.24
C ILE A 78 -12.99 1.15 -5.24
N CYS A 79 -12.55 2.41 -5.20
CA CYS A 79 -11.42 2.81 -4.38
C CYS A 79 -11.68 2.52 -2.90
N GLY A 80 -10.77 1.78 -2.27
CA GLY A 80 -10.86 1.42 -0.86
C GLY A 80 -11.89 0.33 -0.51
N LEU A 81 -12.54 -0.29 -1.50
CA LEU A 81 -13.41 -1.44 -1.27
C LEU A 81 -12.57 -2.71 -1.05
N GLY A 82 -12.66 -3.29 0.14
CA GLY A 82 -11.97 -4.52 0.49
C GLY A 82 -12.73 -5.77 0.03
N LYS A 83 -12.01 -6.89 -0.10
CA LYS A 83 -12.55 -8.20 -0.53
C LYS A 83 -13.80 -8.64 0.25
N LEU A 84 -13.78 -8.52 1.58
CA LEU A 84 -14.91 -8.92 2.42
C LEU A 84 -16.15 -8.02 2.22
N GLN A 85 -15.96 -6.73 1.90
CA GLN A 85 -17.06 -5.82 1.63
C GLN A 85 -17.64 -6.09 0.23
N ALA A 86 -16.78 -6.33 -0.76
CA ALA A 86 -17.20 -6.75 -2.09
C ALA A 86 -17.98 -8.07 -2.07
N GLN A 87 -17.57 -9.03 -1.24
CA GLN A 87 -18.34 -10.27 -1.05
C GLN A 87 -19.75 -10.01 -0.50
N LYS A 88 -19.88 -9.18 0.55
CA LYS A 88 -21.19 -8.83 1.13
C LYS A 88 -22.11 -8.11 0.12
N LEU A 89 -21.53 -7.28 -0.76
CA LEU A 89 -22.27 -6.61 -1.82
C LEU A 89 -22.82 -7.62 -2.84
N ARG A 90 -22.00 -8.55 -3.30
CA ARG A 90 -22.42 -9.63 -4.21
C ARG A 90 -23.49 -10.53 -3.61
N GLU A 91 -23.32 -10.92 -2.35
CA GLU A 91 -24.33 -11.71 -1.61
C GLU A 91 -25.68 -10.96 -1.48
N ALA A 92 -25.68 -9.63 -1.60
CA ALA A 92 -26.87 -8.78 -1.62
C ALA A 92 -27.36 -8.44 -3.05
N GLY A 93 -26.78 -9.05 -4.10
CA GLY A 93 -27.15 -8.86 -5.50
C GLY A 93 -26.52 -7.65 -6.19
N ILE A 94 -25.52 -7.01 -5.59
CA ILE A 94 -24.73 -5.94 -6.22
C ILE A 94 -23.45 -6.58 -6.77
N GLU A 95 -23.42 -6.86 -8.07
CA GLU A 95 -22.34 -7.64 -8.70
C GLU A 95 -21.22 -6.76 -9.27
N THR A 96 -21.56 -5.55 -9.73
CA THR A 96 -20.62 -4.65 -10.44
C THR A 96 -20.48 -3.28 -9.77
N ALA A 97 -19.45 -2.53 -10.17
CA ALA A 97 -19.27 -1.14 -9.73
C ALA A 97 -20.43 -0.23 -10.19
N ALA A 98 -20.96 -0.46 -11.39
CA ALA A 98 -22.13 0.22 -11.93
C ALA A 98 -23.40 -0.13 -11.14
N ASP A 99 -23.61 -1.40 -10.77
CA ASP A 99 -24.72 -1.79 -9.90
C ASP A 99 -24.66 -1.06 -8.56
N LEU A 100 -23.46 -0.96 -7.98
CA LEU A 100 -23.27 -0.23 -6.73
C LEU A 100 -23.57 1.26 -6.92
N ALA A 101 -23.13 1.88 -8.02
CA ALA A 101 -23.40 3.29 -8.30
C ALA A 101 -24.90 3.59 -8.50
N ALA A 102 -25.63 2.63 -9.09
CA ALA A 102 -27.06 2.71 -9.37
C ALA A 102 -27.96 2.32 -8.17
N ALA A 103 -27.39 1.73 -7.11
CA ALA A 103 -28.15 1.30 -5.95
C ALA A 103 -28.85 2.48 -5.24
N SER A 104 -29.98 2.19 -4.61
CA SER A 104 -30.72 3.16 -3.79
C SER A 104 -29.98 3.46 -2.48
N ASP A 105 -30.07 4.70 -1.99
CA ASP A 105 -29.54 5.12 -0.69
C ASP A 105 -30.17 4.33 0.48
N ASP A 106 -31.39 3.84 0.29
CA ASP A 106 -32.12 3.05 1.28
C ASP A 106 -31.75 1.57 1.30
N THR A 107 -30.89 1.12 0.38
CA THR A 107 -30.42 -0.26 0.31
C THR A 107 -29.75 -0.66 1.63
N ARG A 108 -29.99 -1.90 2.08
CA ARG A 108 -29.39 -2.45 3.29
C ARG A 108 -28.63 -3.72 2.93
N ILE A 109 -27.33 -3.71 3.23
CA ILE A 109 -26.45 -4.84 2.98
C ILE A 109 -26.27 -5.61 4.30
N PRO A 110 -26.63 -6.90 4.35
CA PRO A 110 -26.44 -7.73 5.55
C PRO A 110 -25.01 -7.64 6.09
N HIS A 111 -24.88 -7.52 7.41
CA HIS A 111 -23.59 -7.43 8.11
C HIS A 111 -22.68 -6.28 7.64
N MET A 112 -23.24 -5.22 7.06
CA MET A 112 -22.53 -3.99 6.71
C MET A 112 -23.20 -2.80 7.39
N ALA A 113 -22.40 -1.96 8.06
CA ALA A 113 -22.92 -0.75 8.68
C ALA A 113 -23.44 0.22 7.60
N PRO A 114 -24.58 0.90 7.82
CA PRO A 114 -25.14 1.84 6.84
C PRO A 114 -24.15 2.91 6.38
N VAL A 115 -23.36 3.48 7.31
CA VAL A 115 -22.32 4.47 7.00
C VAL A 115 -21.25 3.93 6.04
N THR A 116 -20.89 2.66 6.17
CA THR A 116 -19.93 2.00 5.27
C THR A 116 -20.52 1.83 3.88
N PHE A 117 -21.79 1.42 3.80
CA PHE A 117 -22.49 1.32 2.51
C PHE A 117 -22.62 2.69 1.83
N THR A 118 -23.08 3.72 2.54
CA THR A 118 -23.17 5.10 2.03
C THR A 118 -21.82 5.60 1.52
N LYS A 119 -20.72 5.28 2.22
CA LYS A 119 -19.36 5.61 1.76
C LYS A 119 -19.04 4.97 0.41
N PHE A 120 -19.30 3.68 0.25
CA PHE A 120 -19.01 2.95 -1.00
C PHE A 120 -19.95 3.31 -2.14
N LEU A 121 -21.22 3.59 -1.84
CA LEU A 121 -22.20 4.09 -2.79
C LEU A 121 -21.75 5.44 -3.40
N ALA A 122 -21.34 6.38 -2.54
CA ALA A 122 -20.85 7.68 -3.00
C ALA A 122 -19.51 7.57 -3.76
N GLN A 123 -18.62 6.67 -3.33
CA GLN A 123 -17.39 6.34 -4.06
C GLN A 123 -17.68 5.77 -5.46
N ALA A 124 -18.61 4.84 -5.57
CA ALA A 124 -19.00 4.24 -6.84
C ALA A 124 -19.63 5.25 -7.79
N ARG A 125 -20.53 6.12 -7.29
CA ARG A 125 -21.11 7.22 -8.09
C ARG A 125 -20.05 8.18 -8.61
N LEU A 126 -19.08 8.56 -7.78
CA LEU A 126 -17.98 9.45 -8.17
C LEU A 126 -17.10 8.81 -9.25
N GLN A 127 -16.73 7.54 -9.10
CA GLN A 127 -15.91 6.83 -10.09
C GLN A 127 -16.69 6.52 -11.37
N GLN A 128 -17.99 6.23 -11.28
CA GLN A 128 -18.85 6.01 -12.44
C GLN A 128 -18.96 7.29 -13.29
N ALA A 129 -19.21 8.44 -12.66
CA ALA A 129 -19.25 9.71 -13.37
C ALA A 129 -17.95 10.01 -14.14
N ARG A 130 -16.80 9.60 -13.58
CA ARG A 130 -15.49 9.68 -14.23
C ARG A 130 -15.35 8.71 -15.40
N LYS A 131 -15.81 7.47 -15.25
CA LYS A 131 -15.87 6.48 -16.36
C LYS A 131 -16.75 6.97 -17.51
N ASP A 132 -17.84 7.68 -17.22
CA ASP A 132 -18.79 8.21 -18.20
C ASP A 132 -18.27 9.46 -18.94
N GLY A 133 -16.97 9.77 -18.83
CA GLY A 133 -16.34 10.92 -19.49
C GLY A 133 -16.27 12.19 -18.65
N GLY A 134 -16.62 12.10 -17.37
CA GLY A 134 -16.43 13.18 -16.41
C GLY A 134 -14.97 13.59 -16.25
N LYS A 135 -14.77 14.85 -15.87
CA LYS A 135 -13.44 15.33 -15.44
C LYS A 135 -13.01 14.60 -14.17
N PRO A 136 -11.70 14.51 -13.88
CA PRO A 136 -11.26 13.98 -12.61
C PRO A 136 -11.77 14.89 -11.50
N VAL A 137 -12.25 14.30 -10.40
CA VAL A 137 -12.80 15.02 -9.25
C VAL A 137 -12.15 14.51 -7.98
N VAL A 138 -11.75 15.47 -7.15
CA VAL A 138 -11.42 15.25 -5.74
C VAL A 138 -12.37 16.10 -4.92
N GLU A 139 -13.15 15.48 -4.04
CA GLU A 139 -14.08 16.18 -3.16
C GLU A 139 -13.64 16.03 -1.70
N PRO A 140 -13.76 17.10 -0.88
CA PRO A 140 -13.51 17.02 0.55
C PRO A 140 -14.62 16.22 1.24
N LEU A 141 -14.22 15.40 2.22
CA LEU A 141 -15.15 14.74 3.13
C LEU A 141 -15.52 15.71 4.26
N PRO A 142 -16.68 15.50 4.93
CA PRO A 142 -17.05 16.29 6.10
C PRO A 142 -15.94 16.30 7.14
N GLN A 143 -15.65 17.48 7.69
CA GLN A 143 -14.59 17.64 8.68
C GLN A 143 -15.02 17.01 10.00
N GLU A 144 -14.16 16.16 10.55
CA GLU A 144 -14.36 15.50 11.84
C GLU A 144 -13.16 15.80 12.74
N GLU A 145 -13.40 15.96 14.05
CA GLU A 145 -12.31 16.15 15.00
C GLU A 145 -11.34 14.97 14.98
N SER A 146 -10.04 15.26 15.03
CA SER A 146 -8.97 14.25 15.05
C SER A 146 -8.97 13.31 13.83
N ARG A 147 -9.49 13.75 12.68
CA ARG A 147 -9.51 12.97 11.43
C ARG A 147 -9.15 13.83 10.22
N GLY A 148 -8.66 13.19 9.17
CA GLY A 148 -8.32 13.87 7.93
C GLY A 148 -7.35 15.04 8.15
N PHE A 149 -7.60 16.18 7.51
CA PHE A 149 -6.74 17.36 7.65
C PHE A 149 -6.63 17.90 9.08
N ALA A 150 -7.59 17.60 9.97
CA ALA A 150 -7.50 17.99 11.37
C ALA A 150 -6.43 17.21 12.16
N MET A 151 -5.84 16.16 11.58
CA MET A 151 -4.68 15.46 12.16
C MET A 151 -3.34 16.10 11.78
N LEU A 152 -3.32 17.04 10.83
CA LEU A 152 -2.08 17.71 10.45
C LEU A 152 -1.63 18.65 11.57
N PRO A 153 -0.37 18.56 12.02
CA PRO A 153 0.19 19.56 12.91
C PRO A 153 0.40 20.89 12.17
N GLU A 154 0.57 21.96 12.93
CA GLU A 154 0.98 23.26 12.39
C GLU A 154 2.31 23.09 11.61
N PRO A 155 2.39 23.56 10.35
CA PRO A 155 3.61 23.45 9.56
C PRO A 155 4.81 24.10 10.26
N HIS A 156 5.94 23.41 10.24
CA HIS A 156 7.18 23.89 10.84
C HIS A 156 8.27 23.99 9.77
N PRO A 157 9.08 25.07 9.71
CA PRO A 157 10.13 25.23 8.70
C PRO A 157 11.18 24.11 8.68
N ALA A 158 11.31 23.39 9.79
CA ALA A 158 12.22 22.26 9.96
C ALA A 158 11.52 20.89 9.87
N ASP A 159 10.33 20.82 9.29
CA ASP A 159 9.67 19.53 9.01
C ASP A 159 10.50 18.65 8.06
N LEU A 160 10.33 17.34 8.23
CA LEU A 160 11.03 16.32 7.45
C LEU A 160 10.03 15.55 6.59
N VAL A 161 10.40 15.24 5.36
CA VAL A 161 9.65 14.31 4.50
C VAL A 161 10.51 13.07 4.27
N PHE A 162 10.05 11.94 4.77
CA PHE A 162 10.78 10.67 4.77
C PHE A 162 10.20 9.69 3.77
N ASP A 163 11.07 9.08 2.97
CA ASP A 163 10.72 8.06 2.01
C ASP A 163 11.75 6.92 1.98
N LEU A 164 11.28 5.72 1.60
CA LEU A 164 12.05 4.49 1.51
C LEU A 164 11.66 3.72 0.27
N GLU A 165 12.66 3.19 -0.43
CA GLU A 165 12.46 2.20 -1.48
C GLU A 165 13.04 0.86 -1.05
N GLY A 166 12.25 -0.19 -1.25
CA GLY A 166 12.61 -1.56 -0.91
C GLY A 166 12.58 -2.50 -2.10
N ASP A 167 13.45 -3.50 -2.08
CA ASP A 167 13.45 -4.63 -2.98
C ASP A 167 12.83 -5.85 -2.26
N PRO A 168 11.58 -6.23 -2.60
CA PRO A 168 10.93 -7.39 -2.03
C PRO A 168 11.43 -8.72 -2.61
N LEU A 169 12.20 -8.69 -3.71
CA LEU A 169 12.82 -9.87 -4.31
C LEU A 169 14.12 -10.23 -3.61
N GLU A 170 14.73 -9.27 -2.93
CA GLU A 170 15.85 -9.52 -2.05
C GLU A 170 15.42 -10.34 -0.84
N GLU A 171 16.38 -11.12 -0.39
CA GLU A 171 16.18 -12.15 0.58
C GLU A 171 15.88 -11.59 1.97
N GLY A 172 14.68 -11.84 2.50
CA GLY A 172 14.21 -11.19 3.74
C GLY A 172 13.74 -9.73 3.56
N GLY A 173 13.72 -9.25 2.31
CA GLY A 173 13.42 -7.86 1.94
C GLY A 173 14.58 -6.92 2.25
N LEU A 174 14.89 -6.01 1.33
CA LEU A 174 15.97 -5.03 1.48
C LEU A 174 15.46 -3.61 1.23
N ASP A 175 15.51 -2.73 2.22
CA ASP A 175 15.28 -1.29 2.04
C ASP A 175 16.58 -0.62 1.56
N TYR A 176 16.68 -0.42 0.25
CA TYR A 176 17.96 -0.08 -0.40
C TYR A 176 18.18 1.42 -0.59
N LEU A 177 17.14 2.27 -0.54
CA LEU A 177 17.28 3.72 -0.68
C LEU A 177 16.51 4.43 0.43
N TRP A 178 17.26 5.20 1.21
CA TRP A 178 16.76 5.96 2.34
C TRP A 178 16.85 7.44 2.02
N GLY A 179 15.74 8.16 2.05
CA GLY A 179 15.68 9.57 1.67
C GLY A 179 14.95 10.42 2.70
N VAL A 180 15.54 11.56 3.06
CA VAL A 180 14.88 12.61 3.85
C VAL A 180 15.05 13.95 3.18
N HIS A 181 13.93 14.54 2.77
CA HIS A 181 13.88 15.94 2.33
C HIS A 181 13.61 16.85 3.53
N TYR A 182 14.33 17.96 3.61
CA TYR A 182 14.26 18.92 4.71
C TYR A 182 14.65 20.32 4.25
N SER A 183 14.45 21.33 5.10
CA SER A 183 14.94 22.69 4.85
C SER A 183 16.17 23.01 5.70
N ASP A 184 17.26 23.44 5.09
CA ASP A 184 18.44 24.01 5.75
C ASP A 184 18.51 25.52 5.47
N GLY A 185 18.33 26.33 6.52
CA GLY A 185 18.34 27.79 6.40
C GLY A 185 17.31 28.34 5.39
N GLY A 186 16.16 27.67 5.23
CA GLY A 186 15.12 28.04 4.27
C GLY A 186 15.35 27.54 2.84
N LYS A 187 16.41 26.74 2.59
CA LYS A 187 16.67 26.11 1.30
C LYS A 187 16.33 24.62 1.37
N PRO A 188 15.65 24.06 0.35
CA PRO A 188 15.43 22.62 0.30
C PRO A 188 16.76 21.89 0.16
N ASP A 189 16.91 20.82 0.94
CA ASP A 189 18.04 19.90 0.88
C ASP A 189 17.55 18.46 1.03
N PHE A 190 18.38 17.51 0.61
CA PHE A 190 18.04 16.10 0.55
C PHE A 190 19.17 15.22 1.08
N ARG A 191 18.90 14.56 2.21
CA ARG A 191 19.79 13.55 2.79
C ARG A 191 19.40 12.18 2.24
N PHE A 192 20.39 11.41 1.79
CA PHE A 192 20.15 10.02 1.39
C PHE A 192 21.28 9.05 1.74
N ARG A 193 20.92 7.77 1.78
CA ARG A 193 21.82 6.62 1.95
C ARG A 193 21.38 5.45 1.07
N TRP A 194 22.36 4.72 0.54
CA TRP A 194 22.14 3.46 -0.16
C TRP A 194 22.49 2.28 0.75
N GLY A 195 21.62 1.27 0.74
CA GLY A 195 21.81 -0.03 1.37
C GLY A 195 21.83 -1.11 0.29
N HIS A 196 22.98 -1.37 -0.32
CA HIS A 196 23.08 -2.39 -1.38
C HIS A 196 23.12 -3.83 -0.86
N ASP A 197 23.20 -4.01 0.45
CA ASP A 197 23.14 -5.27 1.16
C ASP A 197 22.58 -5.03 2.58
N HIS A 198 22.25 -6.10 3.31
CA HIS A 198 21.70 -6.02 4.67
C HIS A 198 22.61 -5.28 5.67
N SER A 199 23.93 -5.30 5.47
CA SER A 199 24.85 -4.56 6.36
C SER A 199 24.80 -3.06 6.07
N ALA A 200 24.71 -2.68 4.80
CA ALA A 200 24.55 -1.30 4.37
C ALA A 200 23.14 -0.77 4.67
N GLU A 201 22.09 -1.58 4.56
CA GLU A 201 20.72 -1.25 5.01
C GLU A 201 20.72 -0.93 6.50
N ARG A 202 21.35 -1.77 7.33
CA ARG A 202 21.50 -1.49 8.76
C ARG A 202 22.17 -0.14 9.02
N LEU A 203 23.28 0.15 8.34
CA LEU A 203 23.98 1.42 8.50
C LEU A 203 23.12 2.61 8.05
N ALA A 204 22.37 2.47 6.97
CA ALA A 204 21.44 3.49 6.49
C ALA A 204 20.29 3.74 7.49
N PHE A 205 19.73 2.68 8.07
CA PHE A 205 18.73 2.74 9.13
C PHE A 205 19.26 3.44 10.38
N GLU A 206 20.43 3.02 10.89
CA GLU A 206 21.05 3.61 12.08
C GLU A 206 21.42 5.08 11.85
N ASP A 207 22.04 5.42 10.71
CA ASP A 207 22.37 6.81 10.34
C ASP A 207 21.12 7.71 10.24
N THR A 208 20.02 7.17 9.71
CA THR A 208 18.75 7.87 9.59
C THR A 208 18.14 8.13 10.97
N LEU A 209 18.09 7.12 11.85
CA LEU A 209 17.55 7.26 13.21
C LEU A 209 18.51 7.92 14.19
N ASP A 210 19.78 8.09 13.86
CA ASP A 210 20.67 9.00 14.57
C ASP A 210 20.37 10.46 14.19
N TRP A 211 20.17 10.72 12.90
CA TRP A 211 20.01 12.08 12.40
C TRP A 211 18.63 12.68 12.68
N MET A 212 17.53 11.95 12.44
CA MET A 212 16.18 12.50 12.60
C MET A 212 15.87 12.99 14.03
N PRO A 213 16.10 12.20 15.10
CA PRO A 213 15.84 12.69 16.45
C PRO A 213 16.74 13.88 16.82
N ASN A 214 18.00 13.89 16.36
CA ASN A 214 18.90 15.03 16.58
C ASN A 214 18.36 16.31 15.94
N HIS A 215 17.87 16.23 14.70
CA HIS A 215 17.22 17.33 14.01
C HIS A 215 15.97 17.82 14.76
N LEU A 216 15.11 16.89 15.20
CA LEU A 216 13.86 17.21 15.89
C LEU A 216 14.07 17.75 17.32
N ARG A 217 15.15 17.36 18.02
CA ARG A 217 15.49 17.90 19.34
C ARG A 217 15.78 19.40 19.31
N SER A 218 16.38 19.87 18.22
CA SER A 218 16.63 21.30 17.99
C SER A 218 15.39 22.04 17.46
N ASN A 219 14.34 21.31 17.08
CA ASN A 219 13.16 21.83 16.38
C ASN A 219 11.87 21.22 16.97
N LEU A 220 11.51 21.61 18.20
CA LEU A 220 10.48 20.91 18.99
C LEU A 220 9.07 20.90 18.36
N GLY A 221 8.76 21.78 17.40
CA GLY A 221 7.49 21.79 16.66
C GLY A 221 7.50 20.95 15.40
N ALA A 222 8.66 20.47 14.94
CA ALA A 222 8.79 19.74 13.69
C ALA A 222 8.27 18.29 13.77
N HIS A 223 7.81 17.79 12.63
CA HIS A 223 7.29 16.46 12.42
C HIS A 223 7.98 15.78 11.23
N VAL A 224 7.78 14.46 11.12
CA VAL A 224 8.25 13.63 10.02
C VAL A 224 7.05 13.13 9.24
N TYR A 225 6.86 13.66 8.05
CA TYR A 225 5.82 13.24 7.13
C TYR A 225 6.30 12.03 6.33
N HIS A 226 5.42 11.06 6.14
CA HIS A 226 5.63 9.94 5.23
C HIS A 226 4.33 9.59 4.52
N TYR A 227 4.44 8.87 3.41
CA TYR A 227 3.28 8.38 2.69
C TYR A 227 3.14 6.86 2.82
N ALA A 228 2.04 6.45 3.45
CA ALA A 228 1.64 5.07 3.69
C ALA A 228 2.44 4.36 4.80
N PRO A 229 1.92 3.23 5.34
CA PRO A 229 2.46 2.61 6.55
C PRO A 229 3.81 1.91 6.38
N TYR A 230 4.21 1.65 5.13
CA TYR A 230 5.41 0.85 4.81
C TYR A 230 6.66 1.36 5.53
N LYS A 231 6.84 2.68 5.58
CA LYS A 231 8.02 3.33 6.19
C LYS A 231 8.16 2.98 7.67
N ILE A 232 7.08 3.16 8.42
CA ILE A 232 7.06 2.85 9.87
C ILE A 232 7.19 1.35 10.11
N THR A 233 6.59 0.52 9.25
CA THR A 233 6.75 -0.94 9.32
C THR A 233 8.20 -1.35 9.10
N SER A 234 8.88 -0.77 8.11
CA SER A 234 10.32 -0.99 7.86
C SER A 234 11.17 -0.57 9.05
N LEU A 235 10.98 0.65 9.59
CA LEU A 235 11.70 1.13 10.78
C LEU A 235 11.54 0.18 11.98
N ARG A 236 10.32 -0.29 12.26
CA ARG A 236 10.05 -1.24 13.36
C ARG A 236 10.70 -2.60 13.11
N ARG A 237 10.63 -3.11 11.88
CA ARG A 237 11.26 -4.37 11.45
C ARG A 237 12.76 -4.30 11.69
N LEU A 238 13.43 -3.26 11.19
CA LEU A 238 14.88 -3.11 11.26
C LEU A 238 15.38 -2.83 12.68
N SER A 239 14.64 -2.03 13.44
CA SER A 239 14.94 -1.80 14.86
C SER A 239 14.93 -3.11 15.65
N THR A 240 13.92 -3.95 15.42
CA THR A 240 13.81 -5.28 16.05
C THR A 240 14.88 -6.25 15.53
N LEU A 241 15.09 -6.30 14.21
CA LEU A 241 16.01 -7.22 13.56
C LEU A 241 17.46 -7.00 14.01
N HIS A 242 17.86 -5.74 14.19
CA HIS A 242 19.22 -5.38 14.57
C HIS A 242 19.39 -5.09 16.06
N ALA A 243 18.30 -5.12 16.85
CA ALA A 243 18.27 -4.65 18.24
C ALA A 243 18.97 -3.28 18.38
N SER A 244 18.56 -2.35 17.52
CA SER A 244 19.23 -1.07 17.34
C SER A 244 18.21 0.07 17.20
N ARG A 245 18.54 1.22 17.80
CA ARG A 245 17.74 2.45 17.81
C ARG A 245 16.29 2.28 18.27
N GLU A 246 16.05 1.32 19.17
CA GLU A 246 14.73 1.03 19.72
C GLU A 246 14.18 2.21 20.53
N GLU A 247 15.02 2.84 21.36
CA GLU A 247 14.63 3.98 22.20
C GLU A 247 14.32 5.23 21.36
N GLU A 248 15.14 5.51 20.35
CA GLU A 248 14.95 6.63 19.43
C GLU A 248 13.65 6.47 18.65
N LEU A 249 13.39 5.29 18.09
CA LEU A 249 12.16 5.00 17.36
C LEU A 249 10.93 5.06 18.27
N ASP A 250 10.98 4.42 19.45
CA ASP A 250 9.88 4.44 20.42
C ASP A 250 9.57 5.87 20.87
N GLY A 251 10.61 6.68 21.12
CA GLY A 251 10.47 8.09 21.47
C GLY A 251 9.70 8.89 20.41
N LEU A 252 10.07 8.76 19.13
CA LEU A 252 9.38 9.44 18.03
C LEU A 252 7.93 8.98 17.88
N LEU A 253 7.67 7.67 18.04
CA LEU A 253 6.33 7.09 17.95
C LEU A 253 5.43 7.55 19.10
N ARG A 254 5.91 7.55 20.34
CA ARG A 254 5.16 8.00 21.52
C ARG A 254 4.84 9.48 21.47
N GLN A 255 5.78 10.28 20.98
CA GLN A 255 5.58 11.71 20.77
C GLN A 255 4.71 12.04 19.55
N ARG A 256 4.27 11.02 18.79
CA ARG A 256 3.49 11.18 17.55
C ARG A 256 4.19 12.09 16.53
N ARG A 257 5.53 11.99 16.43
CA ARG A 257 6.33 12.78 15.48
C ARG A 257 6.11 12.39 14.03
N PHE A 258 5.70 11.15 13.77
CA PHE A 258 5.40 10.67 12.43
C PHE A 258 3.96 11.00 12.03
N VAL A 259 3.79 11.60 10.86
CA VAL A 259 2.49 11.94 10.27
C VAL A 259 2.31 11.16 8.97
N ASP A 260 1.32 10.26 8.95
CA ASP A 260 0.97 9.48 7.75
C ASP A 260 0.04 10.29 6.85
N LEU A 261 0.60 10.85 5.78
CA LEU A 261 -0.14 11.64 4.80
C LEU A 261 -1.19 10.82 4.04
N TYR A 262 -0.98 9.51 3.87
CA TYR A 262 -1.99 8.64 3.26
C TYR A 262 -3.20 8.49 4.19
N ASP A 263 -2.95 8.34 5.50
CA ASP A 263 -4.00 8.23 6.51
C ASP A 263 -4.82 9.53 6.63
N VAL A 264 -4.16 10.67 6.56
CA VAL A 264 -4.79 12.00 6.46
C VAL A 264 -5.67 12.06 5.20
N LEU A 265 -5.11 11.82 4.03
CA LEU A 265 -5.82 11.99 2.76
C LEU A 265 -7.02 11.04 2.62
N ARG A 266 -6.88 9.76 2.99
CA ARG A 266 -7.99 8.78 2.87
C ARG A 266 -9.18 9.10 3.78
N GLN A 267 -8.98 9.96 4.77
CA GLN A 267 -10.01 10.44 5.70
C GLN A 267 -10.52 11.83 5.35
N ALA A 268 -9.74 12.61 4.58
CA ALA A 268 -10.04 13.99 4.26
C ALA A 268 -10.71 14.17 2.89
N VAL A 269 -10.43 13.28 1.93
CA VAL A 269 -10.91 13.43 0.55
C VAL A 269 -11.43 12.12 -0.03
N ARG A 270 -12.26 12.27 -1.05
CA ARG A 270 -12.69 11.21 -1.96
C ARG A 270 -12.24 11.57 -3.37
N THR A 271 -11.67 10.63 -4.10
CA THR A 271 -11.22 10.83 -5.48
C THR A 271 -11.97 9.92 -6.45
N SER A 272 -12.21 10.42 -7.66
CA SER A 272 -12.74 9.65 -8.77
C SER A 272 -11.70 8.72 -9.40
N GLU A 273 -10.43 8.84 -9.02
CA GLU A 273 -9.36 7.98 -9.51
C GLU A 273 -9.40 6.59 -8.82
N PRO A 274 -8.93 5.51 -9.49
CA PRO A 274 -8.97 4.16 -8.94
C PRO A 274 -8.18 3.99 -7.64
N ILE A 275 -7.11 4.77 -7.49
CA ILE A 275 -6.21 4.73 -6.34
C ILE A 275 -5.96 6.11 -5.78
N LEU A 276 -5.97 6.22 -4.46
CA LEU A 276 -5.49 7.40 -3.76
C LEU A 276 -3.96 7.40 -3.80
N SER A 277 -3.40 8.26 -4.66
CA SER A 277 -1.96 8.49 -4.78
C SER A 277 -1.66 9.99 -4.68
N LEU A 278 -0.46 10.35 -4.20
CA LEU A 278 0.01 11.74 -4.18
C LEU A 278 -0.11 12.42 -5.55
N LYS A 279 0.18 11.67 -6.63
CA LYS A 279 0.05 12.16 -8.01
C LYS A 279 -1.41 12.48 -8.36
N ALA A 280 -2.34 11.60 -7.99
CA ALA A 280 -3.76 11.79 -8.25
C ALA A 280 -4.32 13.03 -7.52
N THR A 281 -3.90 13.27 -6.27
CA THR A 281 -4.36 14.44 -5.50
C THR A 281 -3.70 15.75 -5.93
N SER A 282 -2.47 15.69 -6.46
CA SER A 282 -1.72 16.88 -6.90
C SER A 282 -2.23 17.50 -8.21
N LYS A 283 -2.80 16.70 -9.12
CA LYS A 283 -3.17 17.15 -10.48
C LYS A 283 -4.44 18.00 -10.54
N ASP A 284 -5.32 17.86 -9.55
CA ASP A 284 -6.68 18.41 -9.60
C ASP A 284 -6.97 19.45 -8.50
N SER A 285 -5.93 20.00 -7.86
CA SER A 285 -6.11 21.14 -6.96
C SER A 285 -6.44 22.38 -7.79
N PRO A 286 -7.67 22.94 -7.70
CA PRO A 286 -7.98 24.20 -8.38
C PRO A 286 -7.06 25.29 -7.82
N SER A 287 -6.44 26.03 -8.72
CA SER A 287 -5.75 27.28 -8.41
C SER A 287 -6.76 28.31 -7.90
N GLN A 288 -7.11 28.22 -6.62
CA GLN A 288 -7.65 29.33 -5.86
C GLN A 288 -6.70 29.66 -4.73
N THR A 289 -6.18 30.88 -4.85
CA THR A 289 -5.38 31.66 -3.93
C THR A 289 -5.96 31.62 -2.51
N ASP A 290 -5.06 31.58 -1.53
CA ASP A 290 -5.27 31.68 -0.08
C ASP A 290 -6.05 30.54 0.60
N GLN A 291 -5.39 29.37 0.69
CA GLN A 291 -5.45 28.33 1.73
C GLN A 291 -5.21 26.93 1.13
N ASN A 292 -4.14 26.77 0.35
CA ASN A 292 -3.73 25.46 -0.15
C ASN A 292 -2.52 24.94 0.63
N PRO A 293 -2.71 24.15 1.72
CA PRO A 293 -1.59 23.54 2.44
C PRO A 293 -0.86 22.49 1.58
N ILE A 294 -1.41 22.08 0.42
CA ILE A 294 -0.86 21.00 -0.40
C ILE A 294 0.22 21.49 -1.39
N GLN A 295 0.24 22.78 -1.73
CA GLN A 295 1.22 23.32 -2.68
C GLN A 295 2.64 23.48 -2.11
N GLY A 296 2.85 23.16 -0.82
CA GLY A 296 4.15 23.13 -0.16
C GLY A 296 4.69 21.74 0.19
N PHE A 297 4.04 20.66 -0.26
CA PHE A 297 4.52 19.27 -0.09
C PHE A 297 5.19 18.74 -1.35
#